data_AF-A0A7S3FUJ7-F1
#
_entry.id   AF-A0A7S3FUJ7-F1
#
_cell.length_a   1.000
_cell.length_b   1.000
_cell.length_c   1.000
_cell.angle_alpha   90.00
_cell.angle_beta   90.00
_cell.angle_gamma   90.00
#
_symmetry.space_group_name_H-M   'P 1'
#
loop_
_entity.id
_entity.type
_entity.pdbx_description
1 polymer ?
#
loop_
_entity_poly.entity_id
_entity_poly.type
_entity_poly.pdbx_seq_one_letter_code
_entity_poly.pdbx_strand_id
1 'polypeptide(L)'
;LLRRVESLCFYFKENMPKYKNSLKKVSRQEGGLDYSVGRTKVEIPRQVSTLKVDRDENGNIKYPIMVSQTLRILNLGVIEYKRHNFHSARNLFPIGFKSVRECASIIVPNRKCDYINEILDGGNGPLFKVTCADDPDHPLVKDASSGVWIEICKKINEIQGTQRKNITVSGPDRYGLAEPGVCQLMSQMENAQLCQKFRPHFGWDFNNA
;
A
#
# COMPACT_ATOMS: atom_id res chain seq x y z
N LEU A 1 2.72 -29.81 -11.44
CA LEU A 1 2.84 -28.40 -10.99
C LEU A 1 1.74 -27.51 -11.58
N LEU A 2 1.49 -27.52 -12.90
CA LEU A 2 0.37 -26.80 -13.55
C LEU A 2 -1.03 -27.12 -12.99
N ARG A 3 -1.35 -28.40 -12.73
CA ARG A 3 -2.67 -28.80 -12.22
C ARG A 3 -3.04 -28.20 -10.85
N ARG A 4 -2.06 -27.78 -10.05
CA ARG A 4 -2.27 -27.24 -8.69
C ARG A 4 -2.66 -25.75 -8.71
N VAL A 5 -2.26 -25.02 -9.76
CA VAL A 5 -2.65 -23.63 -10.01
C VAL A 5 -4.09 -23.57 -10.54
N GLU A 6 -4.45 -24.49 -11.44
CA GLU A 6 -5.80 -24.60 -11.98
C GLU A 6 -6.83 -24.94 -10.90
N SER A 7 -6.50 -25.85 -9.97
CA SER A 7 -7.38 -26.15 -8.83
C SER A 7 -7.60 -24.95 -7.91
N LEU A 8 -6.60 -24.09 -7.72
CA LEU A 8 -6.75 -22.86 -6.94
C LEU A 8 -7.67 -21.86 -7.66
N CYS A 9 -7.48 -21.66 -8.97
CA CYS A 9 -8.35 -20.82 -9.78
C CYS A 9 -9.81 -21.30 -9.79
N PHE A 10 -10.02 -22.63 -9.79
CA PHE A 10 -11.37 -23.21 -9.75
C PHE A 10 -12.03 -23.05 -8.38
N TYR A 11 -11.28 -23.26 -7.29
CA TYR A 11 -11.76 -23.07 -5.93
C TYR A 11 -12.28 -21.64 -5.68
N PHE A 12 -11.56 -20.63 -6.16
CA PHE A 12 -11.98 -19.23 -6.06
C PHE A 12 -13.20 -18.88 -6.92
N LYS A 13 -13.41 -19.58 -8.04
CA LYS A 13 -14.56 -19.36 -8.93
C LYS A 13 -15.85 -19.94 -8.35
N GLU A 14 -15.77 -21.05 -7.64
CA GLU A 14 -16.91 -21.75 -7.04
C GLU A 14 -17.33 -21.18 -5.67
N ASN A 15 -16.38 -20.69 -4.86
CA ASN A 15 -16.64 -20.32 -3.46
C ASN A 15 -16.73 -18.80 -3.17
N MET A 16 -16.64 -17.94 -4.19
CA MET A 16 -16.84 -16.49 -4.01
C MET A 16 -18.34 -16.14 -4.00
N PRO A 17 -18.86 -15.47 -2.97
CA PRO A 17 -20.25 -15.04 -2.95
C PRO A 17 -20.52 -14.08 -4.12
N LYS A 18 -21.51 -14.44 -4.96
CA LYS A 18 -21.98 -13.60 -6.07
C LYS A 18 -22.62 -12.34 -5.50
N TYR A 19 -21.87 -11.24 -5.46
CA TYR A 19 -22.36 -9.96 -5.01
C TYR A 19 -23.45 -9.43 -5.97
N LYS A 20 -24.68 -9.31 -5.48
CA LYS A 20 -25.82 -8.78 -6.24
C LYS A 20 -25.77 -7.26 -6.29
N ASN A 21 -25.78 -6.71 -7.49
CA ASN A 21 -25.96 -5.29 -7.78
C ASN A 21 -27.27 -4.75 -7.20
N SER A 22 -27.20 -3.65 -6.46
CA SER A 22 -28.33 -2.72 -6.29
C SER A 22 -27.95 -1.39 -6.92
N LEU A 23 -28.43 -1.17 -8.15
CA LEU A 23 -28.27 0.09 -8.88
C LEU A 23 -29.27 1.11 -8.33
N LYS A 24 -28.80 2.11 -7.59
CA LYS A 24 -29.49 3.40 -7.52
C LYS A 24 -28.92 4.30 -8.61
N LYS A 25 -29.78 4.65 -9.58
CA LYS A 25 -29.51 5.67 -10.61
C LYS A 25 -29.19 7.00 -9.91
N VAL A 26 -27.97 7.51 -10.11
CA VAL A 26 -27.62 8.91 -9.87
C VAL A 26 -27.03 9.46 -11.17
N SER A 27 -27.53 10.63 -11.57
CA SER A 27 -27.25 11.35 -12.82
C SER A 27 -25.77 11.63 -13.04
N ARG A 28 -25.34 11.46 -14.31
CA ARG A 28 -23.98 11.76 -14.79
C ARG A 28 -23.64 13.25 -14.63
N GLN A 29 -22.53 13.53 -13.95
CA GLN A 29 -21.62 14.62 -14.26
C GLN A 29 -20.24 14.00 -14.46
N GLU A 30 -19.58 14.35 -15.56
CA GLU A 30 -18.24 13.89 -15.94
C GLU A 30 -17.19 14.43 -14.96
N GLY A 31 -16.91 13.68 -13.90
CA GLY A 31 -15.88 13.98 -12.91
C GLY A 31 -14.67 13.07 -13.09
N GLY A 32 -13.50 13.66 -13.37
CA GLY A 32 -12.24 12.94 -13.46
C GLY A 32 -11.87 12.24 -12.14
N LEU A 33 -11.28 11.05 -12.23
CA LEU A 33 -10.86 10.24 -11.07
C LEU A 33 -9.82 10.98 -10.24
N ASP A 34 -10.16 11.48 -9.05
CA ASP A 34 -9.19 12.10 -8.14
C ASP A 34 -8.21 11.03 -7.63
N TYR A 35 -6.92 11.16 -7.98
CA TYR A 35 -5.87 10.28 -7.44
C TYR A 35 -5.47 10.71 -6.03
N SER A 36 -5.87 11.90 -5.59
CA SER A 36 -5.84 12.31 -4.20
C SER A 36 -6.90 11.51 -3.47
N VAL A 37 -6.51 10.75 -2.45
CA VAL A 37 -7.50 10.38 -1.43
C VAL A 37 -7.74 11.68 -0.68
N GLY A 38 -8.81 12.39 -1.04
CA GLY A 38 -9.06 13.78 -0.65
C GLY A 38 -8.75 14.04 0.83
N ARG A 39 -7.92 15.04 1.10
CA ARG A 39 -7.89 15.73 2.40
C ARG A 39 -8.41 17.14 2.18
N THR A 40 -9.73 17.29 2.15
CA THR A 40 -10.33 18.57 2.54
C THR A 40 -10.01 18.74 4.03
N LYS A 41 -9.38 19.86 4.41
CA LYS A 41 -9.09 20.19 5.82
C LYS A 41 -10.41 20.30 6.59
N VAL A 42 -10.82 19.19 7.19
CA VAL A 42 -11.63 19.14 8.40
C VAL A 42 -10.80 18.28 9.35
N GLU A 43 -10.30 18.87 10.44
CA GLU A 43 -9.64 18.13 11.53
C GLU A 43 -10.70 17.30 12.25
N ILE A 44 -11.10 16.19 11.62
CA ILE A 44 -11.82 15.11 12.29
C ILE A 44 -10.76 14.37 13.10
N PRO A 45 -10.90 14.20 14.42
CA PRO A 45 -10.01 13.36 15.20
C PRO A 45 -9.95 12.00 14.53
N ARG A 46 -8.79 11.65 13.96
CA ARG A 46 -8.59 10.35 13.31
C ARG A 46 -8.70 9.32 14.42
N GLN A 47 -9.87 8.68 14.56
CA GLN A 47 -10.03 7.53 15.43
C GLN A 47 -8.91 6.56 15.04
N VAL A 48 -8.04 6.27 16.00
CA VAL A 48 -6.93 5.35 15.84
C VAL A 48 -7.56 3.97 15.66
N SER A 49 -7.85 3.59 14.41
CA SER A 49 -8.34 2.26 14.12
C SER A 49 -7.17 1.30 14.29
N THR A 50 -7.09 0.68 15.47
CA THR A 50 -6.18 -0.44 15.72
C THR A 50 -6.45 -1.52 14.67
N LEU A 51 -5.46 -1.77 13.81
CA LEU A 51 -5.58 -2.83 12.80
C LEU A 51 -5.51 -4.16 13.53
N LYS A 52 -6.60 -4.92 13.55
CA LYS A 52 -6.62 -6.27 14.12
C LYS A 52 -5.83 -7.19 13.19
N VAL A 53 -4.79 -7.82 13.73
CA VAL A 53 -3.91 -8.72 12.98
C VAL A 53 -3.99 -10.11 13.60
N ASP A 54 -4.27 -11.10 12.76
CA ASP A 54 -4.25 -12.50 13.18
C ASP A 54 -2.81 -12.99 13.34
N ARG A 55 -2.58 -13.79 14.37
CA ARG A 55 -1.28 -14.42 14.64
C ARG A 55 -1.38 -15.93 14.58
N ASP A 56 -0.27 -16.60 14.28
CA ASP A 56 -0.15 -18.05 14.38
C ASP A 56 0.13 -18.51 15.81
N GLU A 57 0.23 -19.82 16.01
CA GLU A 57 0.50 -20.43 17.33
C GLU A 57 1.86 -20.01 17.91
N ASN A 58 2.78 -19.57 17.05
CA ASN A 58 4.10 -19.07 17.44
C ASN A 58 4.10 -17.55 17.68
N GLY A 59 2.95 -16.88 17.57
CA GLY A 59 2.80 -15.44 17.73
C GLY A 59 3.22 -14.61 16.52
N ASN A 60 3.57 -15.24 15.39
CA ASN A 60 3.92 -14.55 14.15
C ASN A 60 2.68 -14.02 13.46
N ILE A 61 2.81 -12.88 12.78
CA ILE A 61 1.73 -12.29 12.00
C ILE A 61 1.36 -13.21 10.82
N LYS A 62 0.06 -13.47 10.66
CA LYS A 62 -0.48 -14.11 9.46
C LYS A 62 -0.70 -13.08 8.37
N TYR A 63 -0.06 -13.30 7.23
CA TYR A 63 -0.24 -12.50 6.02
C TYR A 63 -1.26 -13.16 5.08
N PRO A 64 -1.96 -12.38 4.23
CA PRO A 64 -1.89 -10.92 4.12
C PRO A 64 -2.67 -10.19 5.23
N ILE A 65 -2.14 -9.06 5.69
CA ILE A 65 -2.90 -8.15 6.58
C ILE A 65 -3.81 -7.29 5.72
N MET A 66 -5.11 -7.39 5.93
CA MET A 66 -6.10 -6.61 5.19
C MET A 66 -6.26 -5.23 5.81
N VAL A 67 -5.71 -4.20 5.15
CA VAL A 67 -5.76 -2.81 5.64
C VAL A 67 -7.02 -2.09 5.15
N SER A 68 -7.39 -2.31 3.90
CA SER A 68 -8.64 -1.82 3.30
C SER A 68 -9.08 -2.72 2.14
N GLN A 69 -10.19 -2.39 1.49
CA GLN A 69 -10.63 -3.09 0.27
C GLN A 69 -9.62 -3.07 -0.87
N THR A 70 -8.70 -2.10 -0.88
CA THR A 70 -7.75 -1.89 -2.00
C THR A 70 -6.29 -1.93 -1.56
N LEU A 71 -6.02 -2.25 -0.30
CA LEU A 71 -4.66 -2.28 0.26
C LEU A 71 -4.52 -3.47 1.21
N ARG A 72 -3.51 -4.30 0.94
CA ARG A 72 -3.11 -5.41 1.81
C ARG A 72 -1.60 -5.45 1.98
N ILE A 73 -1.14 -5.77 3.17
CA ILE A 73 0.29 -5.96 3.45
C ILE A 73 0.60 -7.44 3.30
N LEU A 74 1.62 -7.77 2.52
CA LEU A 74 2.10 -9.15 2.32
C LEU A 74 3.32 -9.46 3.20
N ASN A 75 4.10 -8.44 3.56
CA ASN A 75 5.24 -8.57 4.46
C ASN A 75 5.56 -7.19 5.08
N LEU A 76 5.79 -7.10 6.38
CA LEU A 76 6.21 -5.84 7.03
C LEU A 76 7.71 -5.55 6.89
N GLY A 77 8.52 -6.55 6.50
CA GLY A 77 9.96 -6.41 6.33
C GLY A 77 10.75 -6.41 7.64
N VAL A 78 11.97 -5.88 7.59
CA VAL A 78 12.90 -5.77 8.72
C VAL A 78 13.33 -4.32 8.89
N ILE A 79 13.29 -3.82 10.13
CA ILE A 79 13.68 -2.44 10.42
C ILE A 79 15.19 -2.30 10.41
N GLU A 80 15.66 -1.39 9.56
CA GLU A 80 17.04 -0.94 9.51
C GLU A 80 17.20 0.38 10.26
N TYR A 81 17.75 0.30 11.47
CA TYR A 81 17.91 1.46 12.37
C TYR A 81 19.29 2.12 12.28
N LYS A 82 20.32 1.38 11.83
CA LYS A 82 21.71 1.89 11.77
C LYS A 82 21.88 2.86 10.62
N ARG A 83 21.17 2.66 9.52
CA ARG A 83 21.23 3.52 8.33
C ARG A 83 20.09 4.56 8.37
N HIS A 84 20.46 5.82 8.62
CA HIS A 84 19.52 6.92 8.86
C HIS A 84 18.58 7.31 7.70
N ASN A 85 18.77 6.73 6.51
CA ASN A 85 17.90 6.96 5.36
C ASN A 85 16.72 5.97 5.29
N PHE A 86 16.72 4.90 6.11
CA PHE A 86 15.63 3.92 6.19
C PHE A 86 14.51 4.33 7.16
N HIS A 87 14.59 5.53 7.75
CA HIS A 87 13.53 6.06 8.57
C HIS A 87 13.53 7.60 8.54
N SER A 88 12.35 8.16 8.74
CA SER A 88 12.10 9.60 8.84
C SER A 88 11.37 9.90 10.16
N ALA A 89 11.04 11.17 10.40
CA ALA A 89 10.23 11.54 11.57
C ALA A 89 8.86 10.84 11.61
N ARG A 90 8.27 10.54 10.44
CA ARG A 90 6.89 10.05 10.33
C ARG A 90 6.76 8.61 9.82
N ASN A 91 7.75 8.09 9.11
CA ASN A 91 7.66 6.80 8.43
C ASN A 91 8.92 5.98 8.66
N LEU A 92 8.73 4.67 8.78
CA LEU A 92 9.76 3.63 8.68
C LEU A 92 9.76 3.07 7.26
N PHE A 93 10.92 2.67 6.75
CA PHE A 93 11.07 2.03 5.44
C PHE A 93 11.74 0.66 5.60
N PRO A 94 11.02 -0.36 6.09
CA PRO A 94 11.63 -1.66 6.39
C PRO A 94 12.10 -2.37 5.11
N ILE A 95 13.28 -2.99 5.17
CA ILE A 95 13.81 -3.79 4.06
C ILE A 95 12.96 -5.04 3.89
N GLY A 96 12.54 -5.35 2.67
CA GLY A 96 11.67 -6.48 2.37
C GLY A 96 10.18 -6.21 2.65
N PHE A 97 9.80 -4.98 3.03
CA PHE A 97 8.40 -4.59 3.10
C PHE A 97 7.71 -4.85 1.75
N LYS A 98 6.52 -5.44 1.79
CA LYS A 98 5.74 -5.78 0.62
C LYS A 98 4.26 -5.51 0.84
N SER A 99 3.63 -4.78 -0.06
CA SER A 99 2.18 -4.56 -0.05
C SER A 99 1.59 -4.68 -1.45
N VAL A 100 0.28 -4.85 -1.53
CA VAL A 100 -0.47 -4.79 -2.78
C VAL A 100 -1.49 -3.68 -2.70
N ARG A 101 -1.50 -2.82 -3.71
CA ARG A 101 -2.46 -1.74 -3.87
C ARG A 101 -3.22 -1.92 -5.18
N GLU A 102 -4.54 -1.99 -5.12
CA GLU A 102 -5.39 -1.91 -6.32
C GLU A 102 -5.43 -0.46 -6.81
N CYS A 103 -5.12 -0.23 -8.08
CA CYS A 103 -5.21 1.07 -8.74
C CYS A 103 -5.57 0.91 -10.22
N ALA A 104 -5.78 2.02 -10.95
CA ALA A 104 -6.04 1.95 -12.39
C ALA A 104 -4.85 1.33 -13.13
N SER A 105 -5.14 0.50 -14.14
CA SER A 105 -4.12 -0.19 -14.94
C SER A 105 -3.36 0.80 -15.83
N ILE A 106 -2.04 0.58 -15.94
CA ILE A 106 -1.16 1.24 -16.92
C ILE A 106 -1.10 0.47 -18.24
N ILE A 107 -1.97 -0.51 -18.47
CA ILE A 107 -2.03 -1.27 -19.73
C ILE A 107 -3.45 -1.25 -20.30
N VAL A 108 -4.46 -1.46 -19.46
CA VAL A 108 -5.85 -1.58 -19.89
C VAL A 108 -6.67 -0.37 -19.42
N PRO A 109 -7.11 0.52 -20.34
CA PRO A 109 -7.94 1.67 -19.99
C PRO A 109 -9.20 1.25 -19.23
N ASN A 110 -9.63 2.08 -18.27
CA ASN A 110 -10.85 1.88 -17.47
C ASN A 110 -10.91 0.57 -16.66
N ARG A 111 -9.78 -0.15 -16.51
CA ARG A 111 -9.65 -1.26 -15.57
C ARG A 111 -8.75 -0.89 -14.41
N LYS A 112 -8.89 -1.67 -13.34
CA LYS A 112 -7.96 -1.70 -12.23
C LYS A 112 -7.13 -2.97 -12.26
N CYS A 113 -5.93 -2.89 -11.70
CA CYS A 113 -5.06 -4.02 -11.47
C CYS A 113 -4.34 -3.86 -10.13
N ASP A 114 -3.73 -4.94 -9.67
CA ASP A 114 -2.89 -4.95 -8.49
C ASP A 114 -1.51 -4.34 -8.82
N TYR A 115 -0.99 -3.53 -7.90
CA TYR A 115 0.39 -3.06 -7.89
C TYR A 115 1.09 -3.61 -6.66
N ILE A 116 2.15 -4.38 -6.87
CA ILE A 116 3.00 -4.92 -5.81
C ILE A 116 4.05 -3.85 -5.49
N ASN A 117 3.99 -3.31 -4.28
CA ASN A 117 4.96 -2.35 -3.76
C ASN A 117 6.00 -3.10 -2.92
N GLU A 118 7.27 -2.79 -3.12
CA GLU A 118 8.40 -3.42 -2.41
C GLU A 118 9.39 -2.35 -1.96
N ILE A 119 9.94 -2.51 -0.75
CA ILE A 119 11.09 -1.73 -0.28
C ILE A 119 12.29 -2.66 -0.28
N LEU A 120 13.30 -2.33 -1.06
CA LEU A 120 14.53 -3.10 -1.21
C LEU A 120 15.67 -2.42 -0.46
N ASP A 121 16.71 -3.19 -0.16
CA ASP A 121 17.97 -2.64 0.36
C ASP A 121 18.75 -1.98 -0.80
N GLY A 122 18.84 -0.65 -0.79
CA GLY A 122 19.62 0.15 -1.74
C GLY A 122 21.02 0.51 -1.25
N GLY A 123 21.52 -0.13 -0.20
CA GLY A 123 22.79 0.20 0.44
C GLY A 123 22.64 1.42 1.36
N ASN A 124 22.79 2.63 0.81
CA ASN A 124 22.75 3.87 1.61
C ASN A 124 21.34 4.26 2.04
N GLY A 125 20.29 3.77 1.37
CA GLY A 125 18.90 4.07 1.64
C GLY A 125 17.97 3.07 0.95
N PRO A 126 16.65 3.18 1.18
CA PRO A 126 15.68 2.28 0.56
C PRO A 126 15.58 2.51 -0.95
N LEU A 127 15.41 1.43 -1.70
CA LEU A 127 14.89 1.49 -3.07
C LEU A 127 13.43 1.10 -3.06
N PHE A 128 12.60 1.92 -3.71
CA PHE A 128 11.17 1.73 -3.82
C PHE A 128 10.88 1.11 -5.19
N LYS A 129 10.34 -0.10 -5.19
CA LYS A 129 9.99 -0.84 -6.39
C LYS A 129 8.48 -1.04 -6.45
N VAL A 130 7.89 -0.79 -7.61
CA VAL A 130 6.48 -1.12 -7.87
C VAL A 130 6.37 -1.95 -9.15
N THR A 131 5.66 -3.07 -9.05
CA THR A 131 5.39 -3.97 -10.18
C THR A 131 3.89 -3.96 -10.46
N CYS A 132 3.50 -3.66 -11.70
CA CYS A 132 2.11 -3.73 -12.13
C CYS A 132 1.76 -5.18 -12.47
N ALA A 133 0.62 -5.69 -12.00
CA ALA A 133 0.20 -7.06 -12.32
C ALA A 133 -0.10 -7.27 -13.82
N ASP A 134 -0.49 -6.21 -14.54
CA ASP A 134 -0.72 -6.25 -15.98
C ASP A 134 0.59 -6.08 -16.79
N ASP A 135 1.69 -5.68 -16.13
CA ASP A 135 3.00 -5.46 -16.74
C ASP A 135 4.14 -5.93 -15.80
N PRO A 136 4.25 -7.26 -15.55
CA PRO A 136 5.12 -7.80 -14.51
C PRO A 136 6.62 -7.70 -14.86
N ASP A 137 6.96 -7.62 -16.14
CA ASP A 137 8.34 -7.63 -16.63
C ASP A 137 9.01 -6.25 -16.59
N HIS A 138 8.23 -5.18 -16.36
CA HIS A 138 8.73 -3.80 -16.35
C HIS A 138 8.48 -3.10 -15.00
N PRO A 139 9.08 -3.59 -13.90
CA PRO A 139 8.96 -2.93 -12.61
C PRO A 139 9.62 -1.56 -12.63
N LEU A 140 9.00 -0.60 -11.94
CA LEU A 140 9.57 0.73 -11.74
C LEU A 140 10.32 0.77 -10.41
N VAL A 141 11.56 1.28 -10.43
CA VAL A 141 12.40 1.42 -9.24
C VAL A 141 12.92 2.85 -9.11
N LYS A 142 12.78 3.45 -7.93
CA LYS A 142 13.33 4.79 -7.60
C LYS A 142 13.87 4.82 -6.17
N ASP A 143 14.61 5.86 -5.83
CA ASP A 143 15.09 6.19 -4.48
C ASP A 143 14.03 6.87 -3.59
N ALA A 144 12.90 7.28 -4.17
CA ALA A 144 11.78 7.89 -3.44
C ALA A 144 10.44 7.19 -3.76
N SER A 145 9.67 6.87 -2.72
CA SER A 145 8.35 6.23 -2.84
C SER A 145 7.36 7.04 -3.67
N SER A 146 7.36 8.37 -3.53
CA SER A 146 6.54 9.27 -4.34
C SER A 146 6.97 9.28 -5.80
N GLY A 147 8.29 9.17 -6.07
CA GLY A 147 8.84 9.17 -7.42
C GLY A 147 8.27 8.04 -8.27
N VAL A 148 8.20 6.82 -7.73
CA VAL A 148 7.64 5.66 -8.45
C VAL A 148 6.15 5.88 -8.76
N TRP A 149 5.37 6.32 -7.77
CA TRP A 149 3.93 6.49 -7.96
C TRP A 149 3.54 7.71 -8.80
N ILE A 150 4.37 8.75 -8.83
CA ILE A 150 4.20 9.85 -9.78
C ILE A 150 4.33 9.32 -11.21
N GLU A 151 5.32 8.46 -11.49
CA GLU A 151 5.51 7.87 -12.82
C GLU A 151 4.34 6.96 -13.22
N ILE A 152 3.84 6.14 -12.29
CA ILE A 152 2.64 5.33 -12.51
C ILE A 152 1.43 6.22 -12.83
N CYS A 153 1.19 7.27 -12.05
CA CYS A 153 0.07 8.20 -12.29
C CYS A 153 0.20 8.93 -13.65
N LYS A 154 1.42 9.21 -14.13
CA LYS A 154 1.64 9.76 -15.49
C LYS A 154 1.19 8.76 -16.55
N LYS A 155 1.64 7.51 -16.48
CA LYS A 155 1.24 6.44 -17.41
C LYS A 155 -0.27 6.21 -17.41
N ILE A 156 -0.90 6.22 -16.23
CA ILE A 156 -2.36 6.08 -16.11
C ILE A 156 -3.07 7.26 -16.82
N ASN A 157 -2.61 8.49 -16.60
CA ASN A 157 -3.19 9.68 -17.21
C ASN A 157 -3.10 9.63 -18.75
N GLU A 158 -1.96 9.21 -19.28
CA GLU A 158 -1.73 9.04 -20.73
C GLU A 158 -2.73 8.05 -21.33
N ILE A 159 -2.90 6.89 -20.71
CA ILE A 159 -3.78 5.82 -21.21
C ILE A 159 -5.26 6.17 -21.07
N GLN A 160 -5.62 6.94 -20.06
CA GLN A 160 -6.98 7.45 -19.89
C GLN A 160 -7.27 8.70 -20.75
N GLY A 161 -6.30 9.19 -21.53
CA GLY A 161 -6.45 10.41 -22.32
C GLY A 161 -6.64 11.68 -21.48
N THR A 162 -6.24 11.65 -20.21
CA THR A 162 -6.40 12.79 -19.29
C THR A 162 -5.08 13.57 -19.18
N GLN A 163 -5.07 14.82 -19.61
CA GLN A 163 -3.85 15.66 -19.60
C GLN A 163 -3.66 16.43 -18.28
N ARG A 164 -3.49 15.73 -17.15
CA ARG A 164 -3.20 16.39 -15.86
C ARG A 164 -1.74 16.79 -15.76
N LYS A 165 -1.49 18.10 -15.78
CA LYS A 165 -0.13 18.68 -15.71
C LYS A 165 0.53 18.56 -14.33
N ASN A 166 -0.27 18.65 -13.25
CA ASN A 166 0.23 18.66 -11.87
C ASN A 166 -0.20 17.40 -11.13
N ILE A 167 0.69 16.41 -11.04
CA ILE A 167 0.43 15.15 -10.31
C ILE A 167 1.12 15.24 -8.95
N THR A 168 0.33 15.22 -7.88
CA THR A 168 0.82 15.12 -6.50
C THR A 168 0.40 13.77 -5.93
N VAL A 169 1.35 13.02 -5.38
CA VAL A 169 1.08 11.71 -4.77
C VAL A 169 1.89 11.56 -3.48
N SER A 170 1.22 11.07 -2.44
CA SER A 170 1.88 10.61 -1.21
C SER A 170 2.34 9.17 -1.40
N GLY A 171 3.64 8.99 -1.67
CA GLY A 171 4.28 7.67 -1.79
C GLY A 171 4.05 6.75 -0.57
N PRO A 172 4.25 7.24 0.67
CA PRO A 172 3.99 6.44 1.86
C PRO A 172 2.54 5.96 1.97
N ASP A 173 1.54 6.79 1.62
CA ASP A 173 0.14 6.37 1.61
C ASP A 173 -0.11 5.29 0.54
N ARG A 174 0.52 5.40 -0.63
CA ARG A 174 0.38 4.40 -1.71
C ARG A 174 0.93 3.03 -1.34
N TYR A 175 2.06 3.00 -0.64
CA TYR A 175 2.65 1.78 -0.11
C TYR A 175 1.88 1.22 1.09
N GLY A 176 1.07 2.04 1.76
CA GLY A 176 0.39 1.71 3.01
C GLY A 176 1.22 2.00 4.26
N LEU A 177 2.39 2.62 4.12
CA LEU A 177 3.30 2.92 5.24
C LEU A 177 2.78 4.02 6.17
N ALA A 178 1.92 4.90 5.65
CA ALA A 178 1.32 5.99 6.42
C ALA A 178 -0.10 5.64 6.93
N GLU A 179 -0.55 4.41 6.70
CA GLU A 179 -1.79 3.92 7.30
C GLU A 179 -1.58 3.76 8.81
N PRO A 180 -2.41 4.41 9.66
CA PRO A 180 -2.22 4.42 11.10
C PRO A 180 -1.92 3.03 11.67
N GLY A 181 -2.78 2.05 11.41
CA GLY A 181 -2.62 0.71 11.96
C GLY A 181 -1.35 -0.01 11.48
N VAL A 182 -0.87 0.29 10.27
CA VAL A 182 0.40 -0.25 9.77
C VAL A 182 1.58 0.44 10.47
N CYS A 183 1.52 1.76 10.67
CA CYS A 183 2.51 2.48 11.48
C CYS A 183 2.62 1.90 12.89
N GLN A 184 1.49 1.59 13.53
CA GLN A 184 1.46 0.97 14.86
C GLN A 184 2.18 -0.37 14.89
N LEU A 185 1.81 -1.25 13.96
CA LEU A 185 2.43 -2.57 13.85
C LEU A 185 3.93 -2.44 13.63
N MET A 186 4.36 -1.55 12.73
CA MET A 186 5.78 -1.30 12.49
C MET A 186 6.48 -0.71 13.72
N SER A 187 5.82 0.13 14.51
CA SER A 187 6.42 0.68 15.74
C SER A 187 6.64 -0.36 16.85
N GLN A 188 5.94 -1.50 16.78
CA GLN A 188 6.09 -2.62 17.71
C GLN A 188 7.08 -3.68 17.22
N MET A 189 7.60 -3.54 15.99
CA MET A 189 8.60 -4.45 15.46
C MET A 189 9.96 -4.25 16.13
N GLU A 190 10.78 -5.30 16.09
CA GLU A 190 12.15 -5.24 16.57
C GLU A 190 12.91 -4.07 15.94
N ASN A 191 13.71 -3.38 16.75
CA ASN A 191 14.54 -2.23 16.38
C ASN A 191 13.79 -0.93 16.03
N ALA A 192 12.46 -0.90 16.03
CA ALA A 192 11.69 0.33 15.75
C ALA A 192 12.06 1.48 16.70
N GLN A 193 12.23 1.16 17.99
CA GLN A 193 12.62 2.08 19.04
C GLN A 193 14.06 2.62 18.89
N LEU A 194 14.91 1.95 18.11
CA LEU A 194 16.29 2.35 17.86
C LEU A 194 16.39 3.38 16.71
N CYS A 195 15.32 3.58 15.93
CA CYS A 195 15.27 4.55 14.85
C CYS A 195 15.24 5.99 15.39
N GLN A 196 16.41 6.62 15.47
CA GLN A 196 16.62 7.90 16.14
C GLN A 196 15.71 9.04 15.68
N LYS A 197 15.35 9.08 14.38
CA LYS A 197 14.46 10.13 13.85
C LYS A 197 12.98 9.79 14.07
N PHE A 198 12.62 8.52 14.15
CA PHE A 198 11.23 8.08 14.12
C PHE A 198 10.51 8.53 15.40
N ARG A 199 9.34 9.14 15.22
CA ARG A 199 8.46 9.57 16.30
C ARG A 199 7.09 8.97 16.03
N PRO A 200 6.68 7.92 16.76
CA PRO A 200 5.31 7.45 16.71
C PRO A 200 4.37 8.62 17.02
N HIS A 201 3.20 8.66 16.39
CA HIS A 201 2.22 9.69 16.72
C HIS A 201 1.79 9.59 18.19
N PHE A 202 1.39 10.72 18.77
CA PHE A 202 0.94 10.79 20.16
C PHE A 202 -0.48 10.23 20.26
N GLY A 203 -0.76 9.35 21.24
CA GLY A 203 -2.07 8.69 21.44
C GLY A 203 -2.16 7.23 21.00
N TRP A 204 -1.05 6.62 20.59
CA TRP A 204 -0.96 5.16 20.45
C TRP A 204 -0.57 4.62 21.83
N ASP A 205 -1.54 4.18 22.62
CA ASP A 205 -1.23 3.53 23.89
C ASP A 205 -0.49 2.22 23.62
N PHE A 206 0.81 2.22 23.94
CA PHE A 206 1.71 1.07 23.80
C PHE A 206 1.47 -0.01 24.88
N ASN A 207 0.47 0.19 25.75
CA ASN A 207 0.21 -0.63 26.94
C ASN A 207 -1.01 -1.56 26.84
N ASN A 208 -1.65 -1.70 25.66
CA ASN A 208 -2.71 -2.69 25.45
C ASN A 208 -2.22 -3.84 24.55
N ALA A 209 -1.23 -4.56 25.06
CA ALA A 209 -0.85 -5.89 24.59
C ALA A 209 -1.53 -6.95 25.47
#